data_AF-A0A6I7X9L0-F1
#
_entry.id   AF-A0A6I7X9L0-F1
#
_cell.length_a   1.000
_cell.length_b   1.000
_cell.length_c   1.000
_cell.angle_alpha   90.00
_cell.angle_beta   90.00
_cell.angle_gamma   90.00
#
_symmetry.space_group_name_H-M   'P 1'
#
loop_
_entity.id
_entity.type
_entity.pdbx_description
1 polymer ?
#
loop_
_entity_poly.entity_id
_entity_poly.type
_entity_poly.pdbx_seq_one_letter_code
_entity_poly.pdbx_strand_id
1 'polypeptide(L)' 'MLLFYKKRNVYVKTRSDVLHMSINIISIVSIIIWIVLITELINPSKEQNGRKIVMLLTAGSASTLILTVSFIQNISFWN' A
#
# COMPACT_ATOMS: atom_id res chain seq x y z
N MET A 1 25.80 -25.85 11.16
CA MET A 1 25.47 -24.47 11.60
C MET A 1 25.51 -23.44 10.46
N LEU A 2 26.61 -23.33 9.71
CA LEU A 2 26.76 -22.36 8.59
C LEU A 2 25.72 -22.50 7.47
N LEU A 3 25.36 -23.74 7.09
CA LEU A 3 24.33 -23.99 6.08
C LEU A 3 22.95 -23.45 6.50
N PHE A 4 22.60 -23.56 7.78
CA PHE A 4 21.35 -23.03 8.31
C PHE A 4 21.34 -21.49 8.30
N TYR A 5 22.48 -20.88 8.62
CA TYR A 5 22.64 -19.43 8.59
C TYR A 5 22.52 -18.87 7.16
N LYS A 6 23.21 -19.50 6.20
CA LYS A 6 23.13 -19.15 4.77
C LYS A 6 21.70 -19.30 4.25
N LYS A 7 21.02 -20.40 4.59
CA LYS A 7 19.64 -20.67 4.19
C LYS A 7 18.68 -19.60 4.75
N ARG A 8 18.81 -19.23 6.03
CA ARG A 8 18.01 -18.15 6.65
C ARG A 8 18.22 -16.81 5.92
N ASN A 9 19.47 -16.46 5.61
CA ASN A 9 19.78 -15.18 4.98
C ASN A 9 19.17 -15.08 3.56
N VAL A 10 19.19 -16.18 2.80
CA VAL A 10 18.52 -16.26 1.49
C VAL A 10 17.01 -16.09 1.63
N TYR A 11 16.35 -16.76 2.58
CA TYR A 11 14.91 -16.57 2.79
C TYR A 11 14.52 -15.15 3.19
N VAL A 12 15.31 -14.52 4.06
CA VAL A 12 15.06 -13.14 4.50
C VAL A 12 15.23 -12.16 3.34
N LYS A 13 16.30 -12.33 2.53
CA LYS A 13 16.55 -11.55 1.33
C LYS A 13 15.39 -11.68 0.34
N THR A 14 15.03 -12.91 -0.04
CA THR A 14 13.92 -13.16 -0.97
C THR A 14 12.62 -12.58 -0.45
N ARG A 15 12.30 -12.75 0.84
CA ARG A 15 11.09 -12.15 1.46
C ARG A 15 11.08 -10.63 1.33
N SER A 16 12.20 -9.97 1.62
CA SER A 16 12.33 -8.51 1.50
C SER A 16 12.05 -8.05 0.07
N ASP A 17 12.63 -8.72 -0.91
CA ASP A 17 12.48 -8.38 -2.33
C ASP A 17 11.01 -8.47 -2.78
N VAL A 18 10.26 -9.50 -2.35
CA VAL A 18 8.82 -9.61 -2.65
C VAL A 18 7.99 -8.54 -1.95
N LEU A 19 8.36 -8.16 -0.72
CA LEU A 19 7.66 -7.09 0.02
C LEU A 19 7.84 -5.74 -0.68
N HIS A 20 9.04 -5.40 -1.16
CA HIS A 20 9.27 -4.18 -1.93
C HIS A 20 8.43 -4.14 -3.21
N MET A 21 8.39 -5.25 -3.96
CA MET A 21 7.57 -5.35 -5.17
C MET A 21 6.08 -5.19 -4.85
N SER A 22 5.61 -5.77 -3.75
CA SER A 22 4.21 -5.68 -3.30
C SER A 22 3.83 -4.25 -2.90
N ILE A 23 4.69 -3.54 -2.17
CA ILE A 23 4.47 -2.15 -1.75
C ILE A 23 4.36 -1.22 -2.97
N ASN A 24 5.18 -1.43 -3.99
CA ASN A 24 5.11 -0.65 -5.23
C ASN A 24 3.77 -0.83 -5.94
N ILE A 25 3.26 -2.07 -6.00
CA ILE A 25 1.94 -2.36 -6.59
C ILE A 25 0.83 -1.71 -5.77
N ILE A 26 0.87 -1.85 -4.43
CA ILE A 26 -0.10 -1.24 -3.52
C ILE A 26 -0.10 0.29 -3.67
N SER A 27 1.07 0.90 -3.86
CA SER A 27 1.21 2.34 -4.10
C SER A 27 0.46 2.79 -5.35
N ILE A 28 0.65 2.09 -6.48
CA ILE A 28 -0.04 2.39 -7.74
C ILE A 28 -1.56 2.23 -7.58
N VAL A 29 -2.00 1.13 -6.97
CA VAL A 29 -3.43 0.88 -6.71
C VAL A 29 -4.03 1.98 -5.83
N SER A 30 -3.30 2.42 -4.79
CA SER A 30 -3.73 3.51 -3.92
C SER A 30 -3.97 4.80 -4.71
N ILE A 31 -3.03 5.18 -5.59
CA ILE A 31 -3.15 6.36 -6.44
C ILE A 31 -4.40 6.28 -7.32
N ILE A 32 -4.66 5.12 -7.94
CA ILE A 32 -5.84 4.90 -8.78
C ILE A 32 -7.13 5.08 -7.96
N ILE A 33 -7.19 4.52 -6.74
CA ILE A 33 -8.36 4.67 -5.85
C ILE A 33 -8.62 6.15 -5.55
N TRP A 34 -7.58 6.93 -5.25
CA TRP A 34 -7.69 8.36 -4.99
C TRP A 34 -8.16 9.14 -6.21
N ILE A 35 -7.66 8.82 -7.41
CA ILE A 35 -8.11 9.46 -8.66
C ILE A 35 -9.61 9.20 -8.90
N VAL A 36 -10.06 7.95 -8.70
CA VAL A 36 -11.48 7.58 -8.87
C VAL A 36 -12.35 8.27 -7.82
N LEU A 37 -11.89 8.35 -6.57
CA LEU A 37 -12.60 9.06 -5.50
C LEU A 37 -12.73 10.56 -5.81
N ILE A 38 -11.65 11.20 -6.24
CA ILE A 38 -11.65 12.63 -6.61
C ILE A 38 -12.61 12.85 -7.79
N THR A 39 -12.58 11.99 -8.79
CA THR A 39 -13.49 12.08 -9.95
C THR A 39 -14.96 11.97 -9.52
N GLU A 40 -15.27 11.05 -8.60
CA GLU A 40 -16.61 10.92 -8.03
C GLU A 40 -17.03 12.17 -7.25
N LEU A 41 -16.10 12.78 -6.49
CA LEU A 41 -16.37 13.96 -5.67
C LEU A 41 -16.49 15.26 -6.48
N ILE A 42 -15.86 15.35 -7.65
CA ILE A 42 -15.97 16.49 -8.57
C ILE A 42 -17.36 16.53 -9.23
N ASN A 43 -18.02 15.38 -9.41
CA ASN A 43 -19.37 15.33 -9.93
C ASN A 43 -20.34 16.09 -9.01
N PRO A 44 -21.37 16.77 -9.56
CA PRO A 44 -22.35 17.48 -8.76
C PRO A 44 -23.06 16.54 -7.77
N SER A 45 -23.35 17.01 -6.54
CA SER A 45 -23.78 16.12 -5.43
C SER A 45 -25.05 15.29 -5.72
N LYS A 46 -25.89 15.76 -6.64
CA LYS A 46 -27.10 15.08 -7.12
C LYS A 46 -26.81 13.82 -7.95
N GLU A 47 -25.60 13.68 -8.48
CA GLU A 47 -25.12 12.54 -9.26
C GLU A 47 -24.09 11.70 -8.49
N GLN A 48 -23.65 12.18 -7.32
CA GLN A 48 -22.69 11.48 -6.48
C GLN A 48 -23.31 10.24 -5.83
N ASN A 49 -22.60 9.12 -5.93
CA ASN A 49 -22.96 7.94 -5.19
C ASN A 49 -22.25 7.93 -3.84
N GLY A 50 -22.94 8.38 -2.78
CA GLY A 50 -22.40 8.43 -1.42
C GLY A 50 -21.85 7.07 -0.92
N ARG A 51 -22.48 5.95 -1.30
CA ARG A 51 -21.99 4.61 -0.96
C ARG A 51 -20.65 4.30 -1.65
N LYS A 52 -20.50 4.71 -2.91
CA LYS A 52 -19.24 4.57 -3.67
C LYS A 52 -18.14 5.45 -3.07
N ILE A 53 -18.47 6.68 -2.68
CA ILE A 53 -17.53 7.59 -1.98
C ILE A 53 -17.03 6.96 -0.69
N VAL A 54 -17.93 6.47 0.18
CA VAL A 54 -17.54 5.84 1.46
C VAL A 54 -16.66 4.61 1.21
N MET A 55 -17.01 3.77 0.23
CA MET A 55 -16.22 2.58 -0.11
C MET A 55 -14.82 2.95 -0.60
N LEU A 56 -14.71 3.90 -1.54
CA LEU A 56 -13.44 4.37 -2.09
C LEU A 56 -12.59 5.08 -1.03
N LEU A 57 -13.20 5.89 -0.18
CA LEU A 57 -12.52 6.58 0.92
C LEU A 57 -11.95 5.57 1.93
N THR A 58 -12.73 4.55 2.29
CA THR A 58 -12.28 3.50 3.22
C THR A 58 -11.13 2.69 2.61
N ALA A 59 -11.27 2.29 1.34
CA ALA A 59 -10.23 1.54 0.63
C ALA A 59 -8.93 2.37 0.47
N GLY A 60 -9.05 3.62 0.05
CA GLY A 60 -7.93 4.54 -0.12
C GLY A 60 -7.24 4.90 1.19
N SER A 61 -8.00 5.02 2.28
CA SER A 61 -7.44 5.26 3.62
C SER A 61 -6.67 4.04 4.13
N ALA A 62 -7.22 2.84 3.94
CA ALA A 62 -6.56 1.60 4.32
C ALA A 62 -5.25 1.38 3.53
N SER A 63 -5.24 1.63 2.21
CA SER A 63 -4.03 1.53 1.40
C SER A 63 -2.97 2.55 1.81
N THR A 64 -3.36 3.80 2.05
CA THR A 64 -2.43 4.83 2.56
C THR A 64 -1.85 4.43 3.91
N LEU A 65 -2.65 3.91 4.83
CA LEU A 65 -2.16 3.47 6.15
C LEU A 65 -1.12 2.35 6.04
N ILE A 66 -1.37 1.35 5.19
CA ILE A 66 -0.41 0.27 4.91
C ILE A 66 0.90 0.84 4.35
N LEU A 67 0.82 1.78 3.41
CA LEU A 67 2.00 2.43 2.82
C LEU A 67 2.78 3.24 3.86
N THR A 68 2.11 4.03 4.69
CA THR A 68 2.73 4.82 5.75
C THR A 68 3.46 3.95 6.76
N VAL A 69 2.83 2.87 7.24
CA VAL A 69 3.47 1.92 8.16
C VAL A 69 4.68 1.26 7.49
N SER A 70 4.55 0.84 6.23
CA SER A 70 5.65 0.24 5.47
C SER A 70 6.83 1.20 5.31
N PHE A 71 6.54 2.49 5.08
CA PHE A 71 7.56 3.52 4.92
C PHE A 71 8.30 3.81 6.23
N ILE A 72 7.58 3.92 7.34
CA ILE A 72 8.17 4.11 8.68
C ILE A 72 9.06 2.93 9.07
N GLN A 73 8.59 1.70 8.84
CA GLN A 73 9.39 0.50 9.11
C GLN A 73 10.66 0.44 8.24
N ASN A 74 10.55 0.83 6.98
CA ASN A 74 11.70 0.92 6.09
C ASN A 74 12.72 1.94 6.62
N ILE A 75 12.30 3.13 7.06
CA ILE A 75 13.20 4.15 7.63
C ILE A 75 13.79 3.70 8.96
N SER A 76 13.00 3.08 9.84
CA SER A 76 13.46 2.61 11.15
C SER A 76 14.53 1.52 11.07
N PHE A 77 14.68 0.85 9.92
CA PHE A 77 15.75 -0.12 9.70
C PHE A 77 17.11 0.52 9.36
N TRP A 78 17.12 1.82 9.02
CA TRP A 78 18.31 2.60 8.67
C TRP A 78 18.88 3.46 9.81
N ASN A 79 18.24 3.47 10.98
CA ASN A 79 18.71 4.12 12.21
C ASN A 79 19.12 3.07 13.24
#